data_AF-A0A6P0ZWD1-F1
#
_entry.id   AF-A0A6P0ZWD1-F1
#
_cell.length_a   1.000
_cell.length_b   1.000
_cell.length_c   1.000
_cell.angle_alpha   90.00
_cell.angle_beta   90.00
_cell.angle_gamma   90.00
#
_symmetry.space_group_name_H-M   'P 1'
#
loop_
_entity.id
_entity.type
_entity.pdbx_description
1 polymer ?
#
loop_
_entity_poly.entity_id
_entity_poly.type
_entity_poly.pdbx_seq_one_letter_code
_entity_poly.pdbx_strand_id
1 'polypeptide(L)' 'MISPPQLIKTYWLNYQGNRTYYYQLKPGQGYTQQTYVTHPWVITDNQHHCLGVYYLDGQARTVNYSS' A
#
# COMPACT_ATOMS: atom_id res chain seq x y z
N MET A 1 26.78 6.66 0.88
CA MET A 1 25.72 6.87 1.89
C MET A 1 24.65 5.82 1.68
N ILE A 2 24.24 5.10 2.71
CA ILE A 2 23.24 4.03 2.61
C ILE A 2 21.87 4.69 2.86
N SER A 3 20.92 4.56 1.93
CA SER A 3 19.56 5.03 2.16
C SER A 3 18.98 4.31 3.38
N PRO A 4 18.34 5.01 4.34
CA PRO A 4 17.74 4.36 5.48
C PRO A 4 16.69 3.33 5.03
N PRO A 5 16.53 2.21 5.76
CA PRO A 5 15.54 1.19 5.43
C PRO A 5 14.15 1.81 5.31
N GLN A 6 13.56 1.75 4.11
CA GLN A 6 12.26 2.36 3.85
C GLN A 6 11.17 1.57 4.59
N LEU A 7 10.56 2.21 5.57
CA LEU A 7 9.36 1.68 6.23
C LEU A 7 8.16 1.88 5.30
N ILE A 8 7.36 0.84 5.15
CA ILE A 8 6.18 0.84 4.31
C ILE A 8 4.94 0.80 5.19
N LYS A 9 3.98 1.68 4.94
CA LYS A 9 2.69 1.70 5.64
C LYS A 9 1.57 1.26 4.71
N THR A 10 0.62 0.52 5.27
CA THR A 10 -0.52 -0.04 4.55
C THR A 10 -1.81 0.56 5.11
N TYR A 11 -2.69 0.97 4.19
CA TYR A 11 -3.98 1.57 4.51
C TYR A 11 -5.07 0.97 3.66
N TRP A 12 -6.24 0.78 4.23
CA TRP A 12 -7.46 0.58 3.44
C TRP A 12 -8.08 1.93 3.13
N LEU A 13 -8.51 2.16 1.88
CA LEU A 13 -9.40 3.27 1.57
C LEU A 13 -10.82 2.87 1.90
N ASN A 14 -11.37 3.46 2.96
CA ASN A 14 -12.74 3.21 3.34
C ASN A 14 -13.73 3.76 2.29
N TYR A 15 -15.01 3.45 2.46
CA TYR A 15 -16.06 3.83 1.50
C TYR A 15 -16.23 5.34 1.32
N GLN A 16 -15.70 6.17 2.24
CA GLN A 16 -15.68 7.62 2.14
C GLN A 16 -14.38 8.15 1.51
N GLY A 17 -13.48 7.28 1.07
CA GLY A 17 -12.17 7.63 0.50
C GLY A 17 -11.10 7.97 1.54
N ASN A 18 -11.37 7.78 2.82
CA ASN A 18 -10.39 8.05 3.88
C ASN A 18 -9.46 6.85 4.09
N ARG A 19 -8.19 7.14 4.39
CA ARG A 19 -7.18 6.12 4.71
C ARG A 19 -7.36 5.61 6.15
N THR A 20 -7.69 4.33 6.29
CA THR A 20 -7.68 3.60 7.56
C THR A 20 -6.35 2.87 7.69
N TYR A 21 -5.54 3.21 8.70
CA TYR A 21 -4.24 2.56 8.93
C TYR A 21 -4.40 1.11 9.39
N TYR A 22 -3.55 0.22 8.88
CA TYR A 22 -3.51 -1.19 9.29
C TYR A 22 -2.15 -1.62 9.81
N TYR A 23 -1.09 -1.43 9.02
CA TYR A 23 0.21 -2.02 9.37
C TYR A 23 1.40 -1.26 8.80
N GLN A 24 2.53 -1.33 9.51
CA GLN A 24 3.83 -0.83 9.07
C GLN A 24 4.83 -1.98 8.96
N LEU A 25 5.41 -2.16 7.78
CA LEU A 25 6.42 -3.15 7.47
C LEU A 25 7.82 -2.54 7.51
N LYS A 26 8.76 -3.26 8.13
CA LYS A 26 10.20 -3.06 7.93
C LYS A 26 10.68 -3.83 6.69
N PRO A 27 11.85 -3.50 6.13
CA PRO A 27 12.40 -4.25 5.02
C PRO A 27 12.51 -5.75 5.33
N GLY A 28 12.12 -6.58 4.35
CA GLY A 28 12.11 -8.04 4.46
C GLY A 28 10.91 -8.63 5.22
N GLN A 29 10.03 -7.80 5.81
CA GLN A 29 8.82 -8.30 6.43
C GLN A 29 7.70 -8.50 5.41
N GLY A 30 6.90 -9.56 5.62
CA GLY A 30 5.62 -9.78 4.96
C GLY A 30 4.46 -9.60 5.95
N TYR A 31 3.30 -9.20 5.44
CA TYR A 31 2.08 -9.07 6.22
C TYR A 31 0.88 -9.56 5.42
N THR A 32 0.05 -10.40 6.04
CA THR A 32 -1.18 -10.92 5.43
C THR A 32 -2.38 -10.30 6.13
N GLN A 33 -3.18 -9.57 5.36
CA GLN A 33 -4.41 -8.95 5.84
C GLN A 33 -5.62 -9.70 5.28
N GLN A 34 -6.51 -10.15 6.16
CA GLN A 34 -7.84 -10.61 5.75
C GLN A 34 -8.68 -9.42 5.28
N THR A 35 -9.27 -9.51 4.10
CA THR A 35 -9.88 -8.36 3.41
C THR A 35 -10.91 -8.82 2.38
N TYR A 36 -11.57 -7.87 1.72
CA TYR A 36 -12.59 -8.10 0.69
C TYR A 36 -12.11 -7.60 -0.68
N VAL A 37 -12.62 -8.20 -1.75
CA VAL A 37 -12.32 -7.87 -3.16
C VAL A 37 -12.50 -6.38 -3.46
N THR A 38 -13.50 -5.74 -2.84
CA THR A 38 -13.85 -4.34 -3.05
C THR A 38 -12.95 -3.36 -2.29
N HIS A 39 -12.02 -3.83 -1.45
CA HIS A 39 -11.18 -2.97 -0.62
C HIS A 39 -9.94 -2.51 -1.39
N PRO A 40 -9.80 -1.19 -1.67
CA PRO A 40 -8.57 -0.64 -2.20
C PRO A 40 -7.54 -0.51 -1.08
N TRP A 41 -6.31 -0.94 -1.34
CA TRP A 41 -5.18 -0.83 -0.44
C TRP A 41 -4.21 0.22 -0.93
N VAL A 42 -3.90 1.21 -0.10
CA VAL A 42 -2.88 2.22 -0.37
C VAL A 42 -1.60 1.85 0.37
N ILE A 43 -0.51 1.85 -0.37
CA ILE A 43 0.83 1.61 0.15
C ILE A 43 1.58 2.94 0.14
N THR A 44 2.16 3.31 1.27
CA THR A 44 2.95 4.55 1.39
C THR A 44 4.33 4.29 1.96
N ASP A 45 5.22 5.25 1.76
CA ASP A 45 6.43 5.36 2.57
C ASP A 45 6.11 5.88 3.99
N ASN A 46 7.14 6.07 4.81
CA ASN A 46 6.98 6.60 6.16
C ASN A 46 6.49 8.06 6.20
N GLN A 47 6.72 8.83 5.13
CA GLN A 47 6.33 10.23 4.97
C GLN A 47 4.90 10.39 4.41
N HIS A 48 4.19 9.27 4.19
CA HIS A 48 2.82 9.19 3.66
C HIS A 48 2.70 9.45 2.15
N HIS A 49 3.82 9.48 1.42
CA HIS A 49 3.80 9.54 -0.03
C HIS A 49 3.24 8.23 -0.59
N CYS A 50 2.27 8.35 -1.49
CA CYS A 50 1.65 7.19 -2.12
C CYS A 50 2.64 6.52 -3.06
N LEU A 51 2.98 5.27 -2.78
CA LEU A 51 3.83 4.43 -3.62
C LEU A 51 3.00 3.61 -4.60
N GLY A 52 1.76 3.28 -4.24
CA GLY A 52 0.85 2.55 -5.10
C GLY A 52 -0.51 2.29 -4.45
N VAL A 53 -1.46 1.93 -5.30
CA VAL A 53 -2.80 1.47 -4.88
C VAL A 53 -3.03 0.08 -5.47
N TYR A 54 -3.39 -0.85 -4.61
CA TYR A 54 -3.68 -2.23 -4.96
C TYR A 54 -5.18 -2.49 -4.81
N TYR A 55 -5.79 -3.03 -5.86
CA TYR A 55 -7.17 -3.48 -5.86
C TYR A 55 -7.16 -4.99 -5.92
N LEU A 56 -7.96 -5.59 -5.05
CA LEU A 56 -8.18 -7.04 -5.07
C LEU A 56 -9.29 -7.36 -6.06
N ASP A 57 -9.18 -6.90 -7.30
CA ASP A 57 -10.04 -7.34 -8.39
C ASP A 57 -9.29 -8.30 -9.32
N GLY A 58 -10.04 -9.13 -10.04
CA GLY A 58 -9.47 -10.00 -11.07
C GLY A 58 -9.11 -9.26 -12.36
N GLN A 59 -9.17 -7.93 -12.38
CA GLN A 59 -8.93 -7.14 -13.58
C GLN A 59 -7.44 -6.83 -13.73
N ALA A 60 -6.91 -7.05 -14.93
CA ALA A 60 -5.55 -6.68 -15.25
C ALA A 60 -5.37 -5.15 -15.20
N ARG A 61 -4.33 -4.68 -14.52
CA ARG A 61 -3.95 -3.25 -14.50
C ARG A 61 -2.53 -3.09 -15.04
N THR A 62 -2.35 -2.17 -15.99
CA THR A 62 -1.04 -1.75 -16.48
C THR A 62 -0.47 -0.69 -15.55
N VAL A 63 0.65 -0.99 -14.89
CA VAL A 63 1.38 -0.03 -14.05
C VAL A 63 2.50 0.58 -14.90
N ASN A 64 2.34 1.84 -15.29
CA ASN A 64 3.38 2.60 -15.96
C ASN A 64 4.19 3.40 -14.93
N TYR A 65 5.50 3.19 -14.88
CA TYR A 65 6.45 4.00 -14.10
C TYR A 65 7.38 4.71 -15.08
N SER A 66 7.40 6.03 -15.06
CA SER A 66 8.41 6.85 -15.73
C SER A 66 9.28 7.51 -14.67
N SER A 67 10.58 7.20 -14.72
CA SER A 67 11.65 7.78 -13.89
C SER A 67 11.81 9.28 -14.08
#